data_AF-A0A168GX59-F1
#
_entry.id   AF-A0A168GX59-F1
#
_cell.length_a   1.000
_cell.length_b   1.000
_cell.length_c   1.000
_cell.angle_alpha   90.00
_cell.angle_beta   90.00
_cell.angle_gamma   90.00
#
_symmetry.space_group_name_H-M   'P 1'
#
loop_
_entity.id
_entity.type
_entity.pdbx_description
1 polymer ?
#
loop_
_entity_poly.entity_id
_entity_poly.type
_entity_poly.pdbx_seq_one_letter_code
_entity_poly.pdbx_strand_id
1 'polypeptide(L)'
;MSMEDSSGQHDEKINHTISDTAKQISTTISMLKGFTMENMDTSFQTLRQVKIFGVQTITDTITLTETTYDKTSTNKYLHKAVRTARIPVNYDERHNWLRVFELLAYLLVELQAQVHVHETLQKQQASVIIVPSEETVRTKLSVG
;
A
#
# COMPACT_ATOMS: atom_id res chain seq x y z
N MET A 1 5.85 -3.74 2.23
CA MET A 1 4.89 -4.49 1.37
C MET A 1 4.37 -5.66 2.18
N SER A 2 3.08 -5.97 2.09
CA SER A 2 2.47 -7.15 2.71
C SER A 2 1.94 -8.09 1.63
N MET A 3 2.13 -9.39 1.78
CA MET A 3 1.61 -10.41 0.86
C MET A 3 0.82 -11.45 1.63
N GLU A 4 -0.41 -11.71 1.18
CA GLU A 4 -1.28 -12.73 1.75
C GLU A 4 -1.78 -13.66 0.64
N ASP A 5 -1.81 -14.95 0.93
CA ASP A 5 -2.24 -16.00 0.00
C ASP A 5 -3.34 -16.82 0.67
N SER A 6 -4.44 -17.05 -0.06
CA SER A 6 -5.57 -17.85 0.38
C SER A 6 -5.68 -19.10 -0.48
N SER A 7 -5.37 -20.26 0.10
CA SER A 7 -5.40 -21.55 -0.58
C SER A 7 -6.80 -22.17 -0.58
N GLY A 8 -7.35 -22.56 -1.75
CA GLY A 8 -8.57 -23.37 -1.80
C GLY A 8 -9.04 -23.79 -3.19
N GLN A 9 -8.56 -24.92 -3.72
CA GLN A 9 -9.19 -25.61 -4.88
C GLN A 9 -10.33 -26.56 -4.46
N HIS A 10 -10.67 -26.65 -3.17
CA HIS A 10 -11.81 -27.40 -2.67
C HIS A 10 -12.37 -26.67 -1.45
N ASP A 11 -13.63 -26.24 -1.55
CA ASP A 11 -14.38 -25.45 -0.56
C ASP A 11 -13.70 -24.15 -0.09
N GLU A 12 -13.68 -23.15 -0.97
CA GLU A 12 -13.34 -21.77 -0.60
C GLU A 12 -14.34 -21.25 0.43
N LYS A 13 -13.96 -21.28 1.72
CA LYS A 13 -14.78 -20.74 2.80
C LYS A 13 -14.74 -19.22 2.69
N ILE A 14 -15.77 -18.63 2.08
CA ILE A 14 -15.95 -17.17 1.91
C ILE A 14 -15.56 -16.38 3.18
N ASN A 15 -15.92 -16.89 4.36
CA ASN A 15 -15.58 -16.28 5.66
C ASN A 15 -14.06 -16.20 5.93
N HIS A 16 -13.29 -17.18 5.49
CA HIS A 16 -11.83 -17.20 5.61
C HIS A 16 -11.20 -16.12 4.73
N THR A 17 -11.58 -16.07 3.46
CA THR A 17 -11.09 -15.06 2.50
C THR A 17 -11.39 -13.64 2.97
N ILE A 18 -12.61 -13.38 3.47
CA ILE A 18 -12.96 -12.07 4.05
C ILE A 18 -12.08 -11.76 5.26
N SER A 19 -11.85 -12.74 6.14
CA SER A 19 -11.00 -12.56 7.31
C SER A 19 -9.57 -12.20 6.92
N ASP A 20 -9.00 -12.87 5.91
CA ASP A 20 -7.64 -12.57 5.44
C ASP A 20 -7.58 -11.20 4.77
N THR A 21 -8.50 -10.85 3.87
CA THR A 21 -8.55 -9.49 3.31
C THR A 21 -8.61 -8.42 4.41
N ALA A 22 -9.39 -8.63 5.47
CA ALA A 22 -9.43 -7.71 6.61
C ALA A 22 -8.11 -7.65 7.39
N LYS A 23 -7.40 -8.76 7.56
CA LYS A 23 -6.05 -8.79 8.16
C LYS A 23 -5.06 -8.03 7.28
N GLN A 24 -5.13 -8.17 5.96
CA GLN A 24 -4.25 -7.45 5.05
C GLN A 24 -4.46 -5.94 5.12
N ILE A 25 -5.72 -5.51 5.14
CA ILE A 25 -6.08 -4.09 5.30
C ILE A 25 -5.51 -3.57 6.62
N SER A 26 -5.77 -4.27 7.73
CA SER A 26 -5.29 -3.89 9.06
C SER A 26 -3.76 -3.84 9.13
N THR A 27 -3.09 -4.81 8.52
CA THR A 27 -1.63 -4.89 8.42
C THR A 27 -1.05 -3.72 7.63
N THR A 28 -1.58 -3.41 6.45
CA THR A 28 -1.07 -2.31 5.63
C THR A 28 -1.33 -0.93 6.27
N ILE A 29 -2.46 -0.75 6.95
CA ILE A 29 -2.72 0.45 7.76
C ILE A 29 -1.72 0.55 8.92
N SER A 30 -1.44 -0.56 9.60
CA SER A 30 -0.49 -0.59 10.72
C SER A 30 0.93 -0.30 10.27
N MET A 31 1.34 -0.81 9.10
CA MET A 31 2.61 -0.46 8.46
C MET A 31 2.68 1.04 8.15
N LEU A 32 1.62 1.63 7.59
CA LEU A 32 1.59 3.06 7.31
C LEU A 32 1.69 3.89 8.61
N LYS A 33 0.99 3.48 9.67
CA LYS A 33 1.10 4.12 10.99
C LYS A 33 2.51 4.03 11.57
N GLY A 34 3.14 2.85 11.52
CA GLY A 34 4.52 2.66 11.98
C GLY A 34 5.48 3.57 11.23
N PHE A 35 5.35 3.60 9.90
CA PHE A 35 6.14 4.49 9.05
C PHE A 35 5.92 5.97 9.39
N THR A 36 4.68 6.39 9.65
CA THR A 36 4.35 7.75 10.12
C THR A 36 5.06 8.10 11.42
N MET A 37 5.06 7.18 12.40
CA MET A 37 5.70 7.38 13.70
C MET A 37 7.21 7.56 13.59
N GLU A 38 7.84 6.89 12.62
CA GLU A 38 9.28 7.03 12.32
C GLU A 38 9.64 8.37 11.64
N ASN A 39 8.66 9.07 11.08
CA ASN A 39 8.85 10.28 10.26
C ASN A 39 8.10 11.50 10.82
N MET A 40 7.98 11.60 12.16
CA MET A 40 7.17 12.61 12.85
C MET A 40 7.59 14.07 12.60
N ASP A 41 8.86 14.29 12.25
CA ASP A 41 9.43 15.63 12.04
C ASP A 41 9.50 16.00 10.54
N THR A 42 9.00 15.13 9.67
CA THR A 42 8.87 15.38 8.22
C THR A 42 7.61 16.16 7.87
N SER A 43 7.49 16.65 6.63
CA SER A 43 6.29 17.34 6.16
C SER A 43 5.13 16.37 5.99
N PHE A 44 3.96 16.70 6.56
CA PHE A 44 2.76 15.91 6.40
C PHE A 44 2.34 15.75 4.94
N GLN A 45 2.58 16.77 4.10
CA GLN A 45 2.31 16.70 2.67
C GLN A 45 3.22 15.68 1.96
N THR A 46 4.46 15.53 2.40
CA THR A 46 5.39 14.54 1.85
C THR A 46 4.98 13.14 2.32
N LEU A 47 4.66 12.98 3.60
CA LEU A 47 4.18 11.72 4.16
C LEU A 47 2.92 11.20 3.45
N ARG A 48 1.97 12.07 3.09
CA ARG A 48 0.74 11.67 2.37
C ARG A 48 0.97 11.05 1.00
N GLN A 49 2.15 11.22 0.43
CA GLN A 49 2.52 10.60 -0.86
C GLN A 49 3.00 9.16 -0.68
N VAL A 50 3.24 8.72 0.56
CA VAL A 50 3.63 7.34 0.85
C VAL A 50 2.49 6.39 0.55
N LYS A 51 2.83 5.29 -0.12
CA LYS A 51 1.92 4.21 -0.48
C LYS A 51 2.44 2.90 0.10
N ILE A 52 1.61 2.24 0.90
CA ILE A 52 1.88 0.87 1.33
C ILE A 52 1.14 -0.08 0.39
N PHE A 53 1.89 -0.90 -0.34
CA PHE A 53 1.33 -1.91 -1.23
C PHE A 53 1.04 -3.22 -0.52
N GLY A 54 -0.12 -3.80 -0.82
CA GLY A 54 -0.51 -5.15 -0.45
C GLY A 54 -0.73 -6.01 -1.69
N VAL A 55 -0.28 -7.26 -1.67
CA VAL A 55 -0.60 -8.24 -2.72
C VAL A 55 -1.43 -9.35 -2.10
N GLN A 56 -2.64 -9.57 -2.64
CA GLN A 56 -3.50 -10.67 -2.23
C GLN A 56 -3.65 -11.66 -3.37
N THR A 57 -3.51 -12.95 -3.09
CA THR A 57 -3.90 -14.00 -4.03
C THR A 57 -5.08 -14.77 -3.44
N ILE A 58 -6.18 -14.81 -4.17
CA ILE A 58 -7.37 -15.60 -3.84
C ILE A 58 -7.57 -16.55 -5.02
N THR A 59 -7.45 -17.86 -4.75
CA THR A 59 -7.50 -18.90 -5.77
C THR A 59 -6.49 -18.63 -6.92
N ASP A 60 -6.95 -18.26 -8.10
CA ASP A 60 -6.11 -17.95 -9.27
C ASP A 60 -6.10 -16.45 -9.58
N THR A 61 -6.58 -15.60 -8.68
CA THR A 61 -6.69 -14.17 -8.90
C THR A 61 -5.75 -13.40 -7.97
N ILE A 62 -4.79 -12.69 -8.57
CA ILE A 62 -3.90 -11.76 -7.88
C ILE A 62 -4.50 -10.36 -7.88
N THR A 63 -4.57 -9.73 -6.71
CA THR A 63 -5.00 -8.35 -6.52
C THR A 63 -3.90 -7.54 -5.85
N LEU A 64 -3.52 -6.44 -6.48
CA LEU A 64 -2.65 -5.43 -5.92
C LEU A 64 -3.52 -4.34 -5.27
N THR A 65 -3.21 -4.01 -4.04
CA THR A 65 -3.86 -2.95 -3.25
C THR A 65 -2.86 -1.87 -2.86
N GLU A 66 -3.36 -0.65 -2.68
CA GLU A 66 -2.59 0.43 -2.07
C GLU A 66 -3.33 1.01 -0.86
N THR A 67 -2.58 1.27 0.21
CA THR A 67 -3.03 1.95 1.43
C THR A 67 -2.28 3.27 1.55
N THR A 68 -3.03 4.38 1.64
CA THR A 68 -2.51 5.74 1.78
C THR A 68 -3.28 6.52 2.84
N TYR A 69 -2.82 7.72 3.18
CA TYR A 69 -3.69 8.71 3.81
C TYR A 69 -4.75 9.19 2.82
N ASP A 70 -5.96 9.47 3.32
CA ASP A 70 -7.02 10.07 2.53
C ASP A 70 -6.62 11.49 2.09
N LYS A 71 -7.00 11.90 0.86
CA LYS A 71 -6.64 13.22 0.29
C LYS A 71 -7.47 14.38 0.85
N THR A 72 -8.62 14.10 1.44
CA THR A 72 -9.54 15.11 1.98
C THR A 72 -9.53 15.18 3.50
N SER A 73 -9.17 14.08 4.17
CA SER A 73 -9.21 13.94 5.63
C SER A 73 -7.81 13.66 6.19
N THR A 74 -7.41 14.39 7.22
CA THR A 74 -6.08 14.28 7.86
C THR A 74 -5.87 12.96 8.60
N ASN A 75 -6.93 12.35 9.15
CA ASN A 75 -6.83 11.18 10.05
C ASN A 75 -7.50 9.91 9.49
N LYS A 76 -7.83 9.87 8.20
CA LYS A 76 -8.41 8.69 7.56
C LYS A 76 -7.42 8.02 6.62
N TYR A 77 -7.57 6.71 6.49
CA TYR A 77 -6.82 5.90 5.55
C TYR A 77 -7.71 5.57 4.36
N LEU A 78 -7.10 5.53 3.18
CA LEU A 78 -7.71 5.03 1.96
C LEU A 78 -7.04 3.71 1.60
N HIS A 79 -7.82 2.63 1.58
CA HIS A 79 -7.40 1.33 1.06
C HIS A 79 -8.19 1.03 -0.21
N LYS A 80 -7.52 0.63 -1.29
CA LYS A 80 -8.19 0.27 -2.54
C LYS A 80 -7.41 -0.78 -3.33
N ALA A 81 -8.15 -1.62 -4.06
CA ALA A 81 -7.59 -2.45 -5.11
C ALA A 81 -7.27 -1.58 -6.34
N VAL A 82 -6.03 -1.65 -6.82
CA VAL A 82 -5.56 -0.84 -7.96
C VAL A 82 -5.45 -1.65 -9.24
N ARG A 83 -5.12 -2.94 -9.13
CA ARG A 83 -5.03 -3.87 -10.26
C ARG A 83 -5.42 -5.27 -9.80
N THR A 84 -6.11 -6.00 -10.66
CA THR A 84 -6.46 -7.39 -10.44
C THR A 84 -6.23 -8.15 -11.74
N ALA A 85 -5.68 -9.36 -11.65
CA ALA A 85 -5.43 -10.21 -12.79
C ALA A 85 -5.63 -11.68 -12.41
N ARG A 86 -6.11 -12.48 -13.36
CA ARG A 86 -6.18 -13.93 -13.22
C ARG A 86 -4.85 -14.54 -13.68
N ILE A 87 -4.22 -15.31 -12.82
CA ILE A 87 -2.99 -16.06 -13.09
C ILE A 87 -3.36 -17.24 -13.99
N PRO A 88 -2.81 -17.32 -15.21
CA PRO A 88 -3.05 -18.46 -16.09
C PRO A 88 -2.54 -19.75 -15.46
N VAL A 89 -3.41 -20.74 -15.28
CA VAL A 89 -3.02 -22.07 -14.80
C VAL A 89 -2.90 -23.10 -15.92
N ASN A 90 -3.37 -22.75 -17.13
CA ASN A 90 -3.26 -23.56 -18.33
C ASN A 90 -2.92 -22.69 -19.56
N TYR A 91 -2.59 -23.34 -20.68
CA TYR A 91 -2.15 -22.67 -21.90
C TYR A 91 -3.25 -21.85 -22.60
N ASP A 92 -4.52 -22.20 -22.42
CA ASP A 92 -5.65 -21.49 -23.04
C ASP A 92 -5.86 -20.12 -22.38
N GLU A 93 -5.55 -20.02 -21.09
CA GLU A 93 -5.60 -18.78 -20.31
C GLU A 93 -4.38 -17.87 -20.50
N ARG A 94 -3.39 -18.25 -21.34
CA ARG A 94 -2.12 -17.51 -21.49
C ARG A 94 -2.29 -16.02 -21.83
N HIS A 95 -3.40 -15.64 -22.43
CA HIS A 95 -3.72 -14.25 -22.74
C HIS A 95 -3.89 -13.39 -21.47
N ASN A 96 -4.22 -13.99 -20.32
CA ASN A 96 -4.33 -13.27 -19.04
C ASN A 96 -2.95 -12.86 -18.48
N TRP A 97 -1.83 -13.42 -18.99
CA TRP A 97 -0.48 -12.95 -18.63
C TRP A 97 -0.30 -11.46 -18.90
N LEU A 98 -0.94 -10.91 -19.94
CA LEU A 98 -0.85 -9.47 -20.23
C LEU A 98 -1.34 -8.62 -19.06
N ARG A 99 -2.40 -9.06 -18.36
CA ARG A 99 -2.94 -8.36 -17.18
C ARG A 99 -2.03 -8.52 -15.97
N VAL A 100 -1.40 -9.68 -15.81
CA VAL A 100 -0.39 -9.91 -14.77
C VAL A 100 0.82 -8.99 -14.99
N PHE A 101 1.31 -8.87 -16.23
CA PHE A 101 2.40 -7.95 -16.55
C PHE A 101 2.00 -6.48 -16.37
N GLU A 102 0.77 -6.09 -16.73
CA GLU A 102 0.25 -4.75 -16.47
C GLU A 102 0.27 -4.43 -14.96
N LEU A 103 -0.16 -5.38 -14.12
CA LEU A 103 -0.13 -5.25 -12.66
C LEU A 103 1.29 -5.07 -12.13
N LEU A 104 2.24 -5.90 -12.61
CA LEU A 104 3.65 -5.81 -12.22
C LEU A 104 4.30 -4.50 -12.69
N ALA A 105 3.99 -4.05 -13.92
CA ALA A 105 4.47 -2.79 -14.44
C ALA A 105 3.95 -1.60 -13.63
N TYR A 106 2.66 -1.61 -13.25
CA TYR A 106 2.09 -0.60 -12.36
C TYR A 106 2.82 -0.56 -11.01
N LEU A 107 3.03 -1.73 -10.40
CA LEU A 107 3.75 -1.83 -9.13
C LEU A 107 5.19 -1.29 -9.25
N LEU A 108 5.91 -1.64 -10.31
CA LEU A 108 7.27 -1.17 -10.54
C LEU A 108 7.34 0.36 -10.65
N VAL A 109 6.49 0.96 -11.47
CA VAL A 109 6.45 2.42 -11.67
C VAL A 109 6.15 3.14 -10.35
N GLU A 110 5.19 2.63 -9.59
CA GLU A 110 4.81 3.22 -8.31
C GLU A 110 5.91 3.06 -7.25
N LEU A 111 6.59 1.90 -7.20
CA LEU A 111 7.74 1.71 -6.31
C LEU A 111 8.89 2.65 -6.65
N GLN A 112 9.17 2.89 -7.94
CA GLN A 112 10.15 3.88 -8.37
C GLN A 112 9.78 5.30 -7.91
N ALA A 113 8.49 5.68 -8.03
CA ALA A 113 8.01 6.95 -7.49
C ALA A 113 8.16 7.03 -5.96
N GLN A 114 7.90 5.93 -5.25
CA GLN A 114 8.08 5.87 -3.80
C GLN A 114 9.53 6.11 -3.37
N VAL A 115 10.54 5.67 -4.14
CA VAL A 115 11.96 5.92 -3.81
C VAL A 115 12.22 7.42 -3.62
N HIS A 116 11.74 8.26 -4.55
CA HIS A 116 11.93 9.71 -4.44
C HIS A 116 11.20 10.34 -3.25
N VAL A 117 10.01 9.82 -2.91
CA VAL A 117 9.28 10.25 -1.71
C VAL A 117 10.08 9.91 -0.46
N HIS A 118 10.62 8.69 -0.37
CA HIS A 118 11.42 8.23 0.77
C HIS A 118 12.73 9.02 0.92
N GLU A 119 13.43 9.32 -0.19
CA GLU A 119 14.61 10.19 -0.17
C GLU A 119 14.28 11.58 0.36
N THR A 120 13.12 12.13 -0.01
CA THR A 120 12.67 13.44 0.47
C THR A 120 12.37 13.40 1.97
N LEU A 121 11.68 12.37 2.44
CA LEU A 121 11.40 12.16 3.86
C LEU A 121 12.69 12.02 4.67
N GLN A 122 13.66 11.24 4.20
CA GLN A 122 14.97 11.09 4.87
C GLN A 122 15.71 12.42 4.97
N LYS A 123 15.71 13.23 3.90
CA LYS A 123 16.31 14.57 3.92
C LYS A 123 15.60 15.52 4.89
N GLN A 124 14.27 15.46 4.99
CA GLN A 124 13.50 16.24 5.95
C GLN A 124 13.80 15.81 7.39
N GLN A 125 13.80 14.51 7.66
CA GLN A 125 14.09 13.95 8.98
C GLN A 125 15.54 14.26 9.43
N ALA A 126 16.50 14.26 8.50
CA ALA A 126 17.89 14.65 8.76
C ALA A 126 18.09 16.18 8.84
N SER A 127 17.04 16.99 8.77
CA SER A 127 17.08 18.46 8.74
C SER A 127 17.92 19.05 7.59
N VAL A 128 18.16 18.29 6.53
CA VAL A 128 18.76 18.77 5.28
C VAL A 128 17.76 19.65 4.52
N ILE A 129 16.48 19.28 4.59
CA ILE A 129 15.36 20.10 4.13
C ILE A 129 14.60 20.56 5.38
N ILE A 130 14.57 21.86 5.61
CA ILE A 130 13.88 22.44 6.75
C ILE A 130 12.37 22.42 6.49
N VAL A 131 11.62 21.83 7.40
CA VAL A 131 10.14 21.78 7.38
C VAL A 131 9.62 22.71 8.47
N PRO A 132 8.69 23.64 8.18
CA PRO A 132 8.06 24.46 9.21
C PRO A 132 7.32 23.61 10.26
N SER A 133 7.43 23.96 11.53
CA SER A 133 6.87 23.18 12.65
C SER A 133 5.36 22.90 12.50
N GLU A 134 4.62 23.84 11.92
CA GLU A 134 3.17 23.78 11.64
C GLU A 134 2.79 22.81 10.51
N GLU A 135 3.76 22.42 9.68
CA GLU A 135 3.60 21.47 8.57
C GLU A 135 4.07 20.06 8.92
N THR A 136 4.73 19.90 10.06
CA THR A 136 5.23 18.59 10.50
C THR A 136 4.10 17.60 10.74
N VAL A 137 4.39 16.32 10.52
CA VAL A 137 3.49 15.20 10.79
C VAL A 137 2.97 15.25 12.23
N ARG A 138 3.87 15.48 13.20
CA ARG A 138 3.53 15.61 14.63
C ARG A 138 2.44 16.63 14.89
N THR A 139 2.55 17.82 14.29
CA THR A 139 1.59 18.92 14.50
C THR A 139 0.28 18.65 13.75
N LYS A 140 0.35 18.14 12.50
CA LYS A 140 -0.85 17.93 11.67
C LYS A 140 -1.71 16.76 12.10
N LEU A 141 -1.11 15.67 12.58
CA LEU A 141 -1.86 14.50 13.02
C LEU A 141 -2.31 14.59 14.47
N SER A 142 -1.83 15.59 15.23
CA SER A 142 -2.03 15.77 16.67
C SER A 142 -2.19 14.41 17.37
N VAL A 143 -1.07 13.76 17.69
CA VAL A 143 -1.08 12.73 18.72
C VAL A 143 -1.41 13.46 20.04
N GLY A 144 -2.70 13.70 20.25
CA GLY A 144 -3.30 14.07 21.53
C GLY A 144 -3.70 12.79 22.25
#